data_AF-A0A3M2XEK9-F1
#
_entry.id   AF-A0A3M2XEK9-F1
#
_cell.length_a   1.000
_cell.length_b   1.000
_cell.length_c   1.000
_cell.angle_alpha   90.00
_cell.angle_beta   90.00
_cell.angle_gamma   90.00
#
_symmetry.space_group_name_H-M   'P 1'
#
loop_
_entity.id
_entity.type
_entity.pdbx_description
1 polymer ?
#
loop_
_entity_poly.entity_id
_entity_poly.type
_entity_poly.pdbx_seq_one_letter_code
_entity_poly.pdbx_strand_id
1 'polypeptide(L)' 'MKVSVLYAYEEGARFDHDYYRDKHLPLVQELMGSYCKGYSVDRGIGGATPGSDPRYIGMCH' A
#
# COMPACT_ATOMS: atom_id res chain seq x y z
N MET A 1 16.03 -4.50 7.75
CA MET A 1 15.07 -5.45 7.15
C MET A 1 13.97 -4.64 6.49
N LYS A 2 13.49 -5.05 5.32
CA LYS A 2 12.41 -4.38 4.58
C LYS A 2 11.25 -5.36 4.46
N VAL A 3 10.08 -5.00 4.97
CA VAL A 3 8.88 -5.84 4.92
C VAL A 3 8.00 -5.27 3.82
N SER A 4 7.43 -6.10 2.95
CA SER A 4 6.55 -5.63 1.88
C SER A 4 5.14 -6.17 2.10
N VAL A 5 4.16 -5.29 2.04
CA VAL A 5 2.74 -5.66 2.06
C VAL A 5 2.14 -5.29 0.71
N LEU A 6 1.52 -6.26 0.06
CA LEU A 6 1.04 -6.17 -1.31
C LEU A 6 -0.45 -6.53 -1.34
N TYR A 7 -1.31 -5.60 -1.71
CA TYR A 7 -2.74 -5.85 -1.85
C TYR A 7 -3.05 -6.12 -3.31
N ALA A 8 -3.40 -7.36 -3.64
CA ALA A 8 -3.80 -7.74 -4.99
C ALA A 8 -4.99 -6.90 -5.46
N TYR A 9 -4.96 -6.50 -6.72
CA TYR A 9 -6.12 -5.86 -7.34
C TYR A 9 -7.17 -6.92 -7.68
N GLU A 10 -8.43 -6.58 -7.42
CA GLU A 10 -9.60 -7.31 -7.90
C GLU A 10 -10.60 -6.29 -8.47
N GLU A 11 -11.34 -6.68 -9.50
CA GLU A 11 -12.33 -5.80 -10.13
C GLU A 11 -13.40 -5.39 -9.09
N GLY A 12 -13.63 -4.08 -8.97
CA GLY A 12 -14.57 -3.52 -7.99
C GLY A 12 -14.06 -3.51 -6.53
N ALA A 13 -12.82 -3.92 -6.27
CA ALA A 13 -12.24 -3.85 -4.94
C ALA A 13 -12.16 -2.40 -4.43
N ARG A 14 -12.59 -2.20 -3.18
CA ARG A 14 -12.46 -0.90 -2.52
C ARG A 14 -11.15 -0.82 -1.77
N PHE A 15 -10.27 0.07 -2.19
CA PHE A 15 -9.07 0.45 -1.46
C PHE A 15 -8.99 1.97 -1.30
N ASP A 16 -9.14 2.44 -0.06
CA ASP A 16 -9.03 3.87 0.25
C ASP A 16 -7.58 4.21 0.58
N HIS A 17 -6.90 4.80 -0.40
CA HIS A 17 -5.49 5.17 -0.26
C HIS A 17 -5.24 6.32 0.71
N ASP A 18 -6.21 7.21 0.92
CA ASP A 18 -6.05 8.34 1.82
C ASP A 18 -6.19 7.85 3.27
N TYR A 19 -7.16 6.98 3.54
CA TYR A 19 -7.23 6.27 4.82
C TYR A 19 -5.96 5.44 5.09
N TYR A 20 -5.49 4.70 4.09
CA TYR A 20 -4.30 3.86 4.24
C TYR A 20 -3.06 4.68 4.61
N ARG A 21 -2.84 5.81 3.93
CA ARG A 21 -1.72 6.73 4.20
C ARG A 21 -1.87 7.49 5.52
N ASP A 22 -3.04 8.07 5.79
CA ASP A 22 -3.19 9.09 6.84
C ASP A 22 -3.66 8.51 8.18
N LYS A 23 -4.15 7.26 8.19
CA LYS A 23 -4.67 6.60 9.41
C LYS A 23 -3.98 5.26 9.67
N HIS A 24 -3.96 4.38 8.68
CA HIS A 24 -3.51 3.00 8.89
C HIS A 24 -2.00 2.92 9.15
N LEU A 25 -1.17 3.49 8.28
CA LEU A 25 0.29 3.38 8.42
C LEU A 25 0.88 4.14 9.62
N PRO A 26 0.37 5.33 10.01
CA PRO A 26 0.76 5.94 11.28
C PRO A 26 0.51 5.03 12.48
N LEU A 27 -0.64 4.34 12.53
CA LEU A 27 -0.94 3.37 13.60
C LEU A 27 0.03 2.19 13.58
N VAL A 28 0.34 1.64 12.40
CA VAL A 28 1.32 0.55 12.28
C VAL A 28 2.70 1.00 12.76
N GLN A 29 3.13 2.20 12.39
CA GLN A 29 4.41 2.75 12.85
C GLN A 29 4.44 2.96 14.37
N GLU A 30 3.35 3.46 14.96
CA GLU A 30 3.22 3.63 16.41
C GLU A 30 3.35 2.28 17.14
N LEU A 31 2.65 1.25 16.67
CA LEU A 31 2.69 -0.10 17.25
C LEU A 31 4.05 -0.77 17.09
N MET A 32 4.76 -0.52 15.99
CA MET A 32 6.11 -1.05 15.76
C MET A 32 7.19 -0.25 16.48
N GLY A 33 6.92 1.00 16.86
CA GLY A 33 7.85 1.87 17.54
C GLY A 33 9.22 1.93 16.86
N SER A 34 10.28 1.72 17.64
CA SER A 34 11.66 1.85 17.15
C SER A 34 12.09 0.79 16.12
N TYR A 35 11.30 -0.28 15.94
CA TYR A 35 11.57 -1.33 14.95
C TYR A 35 11.18 -0.90 13.53
N CYS A 36 10.21 0.02 13.39
CA CYS A 36 9.86 0.62 12.10
C CYS A 36 10.61 1.94 11.91
N LYS A 37 11.60 1.95 11.02
CA LYS A 37 12.41 3.15 10.73
C LYS A 37 11.72 4.14 9.80
N GLY A 38 10.64 3.71 9.14
CA GLY A 38 9.88 4.49 8.18
C GLY A 38 9.08 3.55 7.29
N TYR A 39 8.21 4.13 6.47
CA TYR A 39 7.43 3.39 5.49
C TYR A 39 7.31 4.16 4.16
N SER A 40 7.05 3.43 3.07
CA SER A 40 6.61 4.02 1.80
C SER A 40 5.26 3.45 1.37
N VAL A 41 4.53 4.19 0.53
CA VAL A 41 3.23 3.78 -0.01
C VAL A 41 3.23 3.97 -1.51
N ASP A 42 2.83 2.92 -2.21
CA ASP A 42 2.66 2.93 -3.65
C ASP A 42 1.18 2.68 -4.00
N ARG A 43 0.62 3.55 -4.86
CA ARG A 43 -0.73 3.42 -5.39
C ARG A 43 -0.67 2.73 -6.75
N GLY A 44 -1.43 1.66 -6.93
CA GLY A 44 -1.59 0.99 -8.22
C GLY A 44 -2.35 1.87 -9.19
N ILE A 45 -1.66 2.40 -10.21
CA ILE A 45 -2.24 3.28 -11.24
C ILE A 45 -2.48 2.57 -12.58
N GLY A 46 -1.82 1.44 -12.83
CA GLY A 46 -1.99 0.64 -14.04
C GLY A 46 -0.97 -0.50 -14.13
N GLY A 47 -1.22 -1.42 -15.06
CA GLY A 47 -0.36 -2.58 -15.34
C GLY A 47 0.71 -2.32 -16.40
N ALA A 48 1.27 -3.41 -16.96
CA ALA A 48 2.38 -3.34 -17.91
C ALA A 48 1.98 -2.83 -19.31
N THR A 49 0.69 -2.87 -19.65
CA THR A 49 0.16 -2.37 -20.92
C THR A 49 -0.72 -1.13 -20.70
N PRO A 50 -0.80 -0.20 -21.68
CA PRO A 50 -1.67 0.97 -21.57
C PRO A 50 -3.12 0.58 -21.30
N GLY A 51 -3.71 1.16 -20.26
CA GLY A 51 -5.10 0.90 -19.86
C GLY A 51 -5.35 -0.43 -19.14
N SER A 52 -4.31 -1.23 -18.85
CA SER A 52 -4.47 -2.43 -18.01
C SER A 52 -4.53 -2.08 -16.52
N ASP A 53 -5.28 -2.89 -15.78
CA ASP A 53 -5.36 -2.78 -14.33
C ASP A 53 -4.01 -3.12 -13.67
N PRO A 54 -3.69 -2.51 -12.51
CA PRO A 54 -2.49 -2.84 -11.77
C PRO A 54 -2.57 -4.25 -11.20
N ARG A 55 -1.43 -4.92 -11.01
CA ARG A 55 -1.39 -6.20 -10.29
C ARG A 55 -1.74 -6.06 -8.81
N TYR A 56 -1.36 -4.92 -8.22
CA TYR A 56 -1.61 -4.59 -6.82
C TYR A 56 -2.29 -3.23 -6.75
N ILE A 57 -3.42 -3.15 -6.06
CA ILE A 57 -4.15 -1.88 -5.87
C ILE A 57 -3.37 -0.94 -4.96
N GLY A 58 -2.66 -1.47 -3.97
CA GLY A 58 -1.79 -0.71 -3.08
C GLY A 58 -0.65 -1.56 -2.53
N MET A 59 0.47 -0.91 -2.22
CA MET A 59 1.64 -1.55 -1.63
C MET A 59 2.26 -0.66 -0.56
N CYS A 60 2.91 -1.26 0.44
CA CYS A 60 3.79 -0.54 1.34
C CYS A 60 5.07 -1.30 1.66
N HIS A 61 6.06 -0.54 2.12
CA HIS A 61 7.38 -1.04 2.47
C HIS A 61 7.94 -0.40 3.72
#